data_AF-A0A8S0FZ20-F1
#
_entry.id   AF-A0A8S0FZ20-F1
#
_cell.length_a   1.000
_cell.length_b   1.000
_cell.length_c   1.000
_cell.angle_alpha   90.00
_cell.angle_beta   90.00
_cell.angle_gamma   90.00
#
_symmetry.space_group_name_H-M   'P 1'
#
loop_
_entity.id
_entity.type
_entity.pdbx_description
1 polymer ?
#
loop_
_entity_poly.entity_id
_entity_poly.type
_entity_poly.pdbx_seq_one_letter_code
_entity_poly.pdbx_strand_id
1 'polypeptide(L)'
;MSIYKIPLPLNILEAAKERITWTLNTLPRICVSFSGGKDSGLMLHLTAEIARQMGKKICVLFIDFKRKRNTDGVTGSAVLMHY
;
A
#
# COMPACT_ATOMS: atom_id res chain seq x y z
N MET A 1 24.11 1.25 21.36
CA MET A 1 23.68 0.63 20.08
C MET A 1 24.82 0.73 19.09
N SER A 2 25.14 -0.35 18.37
CA SER A 2 26.17 -0.32 17.32
C SER A 2 25.81 0.74 16.27
N ILE A 3 26.74 1.65 15.98
CA ILE A 3 26.57 2.77 15.03
C ILE A 3 26.79 2.31 13.57
N TYR A 4 27.17 1.04 13.35
CA TYR A 4 27.50 0.52 12.03
C TYR A 4 26.25 0.06 11.28
N LYS A 5 26.04 0.60 10.06
CA LYS A 5 25.07 0.09 9.10
C LYS A 5 25.62 -1.19 8.46
N ILE A 6 24.85 -2.26 8.50
CA ILE A 6 25.18 -3.53 7.83
C ILE A 6 24.71 -3.42 6.38
N PRO A 7 25.61 -3.45 5.37
CA PRO A 7 25.19 -3.42 3.97
C PRO A 7 24.58 -4.78 3.58
N LEU A 8 23.42 -4.75 2.95
CA LEU A 8 22.77 -5.92 2.37
C LEU A 8 22.97 -5.88 0.84
N PRO A 9 23.21 -7.01 0.17
CA PRO A 9 23.33 -7.09 -1.28
C PRO A 9 21.95 -7.06 -1.97
N LEU A 10 21.04 -6.21 -1.49
CA LEU A 10 19.66 -6.13 -1.95
C LEU A 10 19.24 -4.66 -2.04
N ASN A 11 18.74 -4.27 -3.22
CA ASN A 11 18.22 -2.92 -3.40
C ASN A 11 16.78 -2.81 -2.87
N ILE A 12 16.36 -1.59 -2.56
CA ILE A 12 15.08 -1.32 -1.91
C ILE A 12 13.88 -1.73 -2.79
N LEU A 13 14.00 -1.52 -4.10
CA LEU A 13 12.94 -1.84 -5.05
C LEU A 13 12.67 -3.34 -5.09
N GLU A 14 13.72 -4.16 -5.22
CA GLU A 14 13.59 -5.61 -5.26
C GLU A 14 13.09 -6.15 -3.91
N ALA A 15 13.61 -5.64 -2.79
CA ALA A 15 13.09 -5.97 -1.46
C ALA A 15 11.59 -5.61 -1.30
N ALA A 16 11.13 -4.53 -1.92
CA ALA A 16 9.72 -4.15 -1.89
C ALA A 16 8.85 -5.10 -2.74
N LYS A 17 9.29 -5.43 -3.96
CA LYS A 17 8.59 -6.38 -4.85
C LYS A 17 8.51 -7.78 -4.24
N GLU A 18 9.58 -8.25 -3.61
CA GLU A 18 9.60 -9.53 -2.90
C GLU A 18 8.55 -9.57 -1.78
N ARG A 19 8.48 -8.52 -0.96
CA ARG A 19 7.48 -8.41 0.11
C ARG A 19 6.06 -8.39 -0.43
N ILE A 20 5.80 -7.61 -1.48
CA ILE A 20 4.49 -7.56 -2.15
C ILE A 20 4.10 -8.94 -2.68
N THR A 21 5.02 -9.60 -3.40
CA THR A 21 4.80 -10.94 -3.97
C THR A 21 4.51 -11.97 -2.87
N TRP A 22 5.27 -11.94 -1.79
CA TRP A 22 5.06 -12.81 -0.64
C TRP A 22 3.68 -12.58 -0.01
N THR A 23 3.29 -11.31 0.20
CA THR A 23 1.96 -10.97 0.71
C THR A 23 0.86 -11.49 -0.22
N LEU A 24 0.98 -11.23 -1.52
CA LEU A 24 0.06 -11.71 -2.56
C LEU A 24 -0.09 -13.23 -2.58
N ASN A 25 0.98 -13.98 -2.33
CA ASN A 25 0.94 -15.44 -2.27
C ASN A 25 0.37 -15.98 -0.96
N THR A 26 0.63 -15.32 0.16
CA THR A 26 0.32 -15.85 1.49
C THR A 26 -1.11 -15.55 1.91
N LEU A 27 -1.64 -14.39 1.52
CA LEU A 27 -2.96 -13.95 1.98
C LEU A 27 -4.03 -14.13 0.90
N PRO A 28 -5.23 -14.63 1.27
CA PRO A 28 -6.31 -14.86 0.31
C PRO A 28 -6.97 -13.57 -0.19
N ARG A 29 -6.91 -12.48 0.60
CA ARG A 29 -7.46 -11.17 0.26
C ARG A 29 -6.53 -10.08 0.77
N ILE A 30 -6.23 -9.11 -0.09
CA ILE A 30 -5.31 -8.02 0.20
C ILE A 30 -5.98 -6.70 -0.11
N CYS A 31 -5.77 -5.73 0.78
CA CYS A 31 -6.23 -4.37 0.62
C CYS A 31 -5.05 -3.41 0.74
N VAL A 32 -4.88 -2.52 -0.23
CA VAL A 32 -3.87 -1.47 -0.23
C VAL A 32 -4.52 -0.18 0.27
N SER A 33 -4.03 0.37 1.37
CA SER A 33 -4.48 1.67 1.85
C SER A 33 -3.80 2.77 1.03
N PHE A 34 -4.58 3.51 0.25
CA PHE A 34 -4.12 4.63 -0.55
C PHE A 34 -4.56 5.95 0.10
N SER A 35 -3.62 6.89 0.25
CA SER A 35 -3.87 8.18 0.90
C SER A 35 -3.93 9.37 -0.07
N GLY A 36 -3.74 9.14 -1.37
CA GLY A 36 -3.60 10.22 -2.35
C GLY A 36 -2.18 10.83 -2.40
N GLY A 37 -1.24 10.29 -1.62
CA GLY A 37 0.15 10.73 -1.58
C GLY A 37 1.05 10.03 -2.61
N LYS A 38 2.28 10.54 -2.78
CA LYS A 38 3.28 9.97 -3.70
C LYS A 38 3.71 8.57 -3.27
N ASP A 39 4.01 8.37 -1.99
CA ASP A 39 4.50 7.08 -1.48
C ASP A 39 3.42 5.99 -1.56
N SER A 40 2.19 6.32 -1.16
CA SER A 40 1.07 5.39 -1.26
C SER A 40 0.66 5.13 -2.71
N GLY A 41 0.87 6.10 -3.61
CA GLY A 41 0.69 5.92 -5.06
C GLY A 41 1.71 4.96 -5.66
N LEU A 42 2.99 5.10 -5.30
CA LEU A 42 4.04 4.17 -5.72
C LEU A 42 3.76 2.75 -5.21
N MET A 43 3.39 2.61 -3.94
CA MET A 43 3.05 1.31 -3.35
C MET A 43 1.85 0.67 -4.05
N LEU A 44 0.80 1.45 -4.32
CA LEU A 44 -0.37 0.97 -5.07
C LEU A 44 0.02 0.54 -6.48
N HIS A 45 0.84 1.33 -7.18
CA HIS A 45 1.28 1.01 -8.54
C HIS A 45 2.05 -0.31 -8.60
N LEU A 46 3.07 -0.48 -7.75
CA LEU A 46 3.87 -1.72 -7.68
C LEU A 46 3.00 -2.93 -7.28
N THR A 47 2.09 -2.75 -6.33
CA THR A 47 1.20 -3.84 -5.90
C THR A 47 0.23 -4.24 -7.00
N ALA A 48 -0.36 -3.28 -7.71
CA ALA A 48 -1.27 -3.54 -8.82
C ALA A 48 -0.55 -4.19 -10.01
N GLU A 49 0.68 -3.79 -10.31
CA GLU A 49 1.49 -4.39 -11.37
C GLU A 49 1.74 -5.88 -11.10
N ILE A 50 2.27 -6.21 -9.92
CA ILE A 50 2.57 -7.60 -9.53
C ILE A 50 1.27 -8.42 -9.44
N ALA A 51 0.22 -7.87 -8.83
CA ALA A 51 -1.07 -8.56 -8.72
C ALA A 51 -1.65 -8.89 -10.11
N ARG A 52 -1.53 -7.97 -11.08
CA ARG A 52 -1.96 -8.19 -12.47
C ARG A 52 -1.14 -9.28 -13.15
N GLN A 53 0.18 -9.28 -12.97
CA GLN A 53 1.06 -10.34 -13.50
C GLN A 53 0.70 -11.72 -12.92
N MET A 54 0.27 -11.76 -11.66
CA MET A 54 -0.14 -12.99 -10.97
C MET A 54 -1.62 -13.36 -11.17
N GLY A 55 -2.41 -12.54 -11.88
CA GLY A 55 -3.85 -12.75 -12.06
C GLY A 55 -4.66 -12.64 -10.76
N LYS A 56 -4.16 -11.93 -9.74
CA LYS A 56 -4.82 -11.73 -8.46
C LYS A 56 -5.54 -10.38 -8.41
N LYS A 57 -6.70 -10.35 -7.78
CA LYS A 57 -7.44 -9.11 -7.49
C LYS A 57 -7.00 -8.53 -6.16
N ILE A 58 -6.87 -7.21 -6.10
CA ILE A 58 -6.58 -6.48 -4.86
C ILE A 58 -7.71 -5.49 -4.57
N CYS A 59 -7.90 -5.19 -3.30
CA CYS A 59 -8.76 -4.09 -2.89
C CYS A 59 -7.91 -2.84 -2.65
N VAL A 60 -8.47 -1.67 -2.86
CA VAL A 60 -7.84 -0.38 -2.55
C VAL A 60 -8.77 0.36 -1.61
N LEU A 61 -8.27 0.72 -0.44
CA LEU A 61 -8.97 1.52 0.55
C LEU A 61 -8.47 2.96 0.45
N PHE A 62 -9.35 3.87 0.06
CA PHE A 62 -9.10 5.30 0.10
C PHE A 62 -10.01 5.95 1.13
N ILE A 63 -9.44 6.67 2.10
CA ILE A 63 -10.18 7.36 3.15
C ILE A 63 -10.05 8.87 2.91
N ASP A 64 -11.16 9.49 2.49
CA ASP A 64 -11.25 10.96 2.43
C ASP A 64 -11.70 11.48 3.79
N PHE A 65 -10.75 12.05 4.53
CA PHE A 65 -11.07 12.88 5.69
C PHE A 65 -11.29 14.32 5.22
N LYS A 66 -12.56 14.69 5.03
CA LYS A 66 -12.92 16.11 4.99
C LYS A 66 -12.68 16.70 6.38
N ARG A 67 -11.51 17.28 6.59
CA ARG A 67 -11.23 18.09 7.79
C ARG A 67 -12.05 19.37 7.72
N LYS A 68 -13.31 19.33 8.20
CA LYS A 68 -14.05 20.56 8.52
C LYS A 68 -13.30 21.26 9.66
N ARG A 69 -12.72 22.41 9.35
CA ARG A 69 -12.27 23.42 10.33
C ARG A 69 -13.52 24.02 10.95
N ASN A 70 -14.13 23.30 11.87
CA ASN A 70 -14.98 23.76 12.96
C ASN A 70 -15.71 22.53 13.49
N THR A 71 -15.92 22.56 14.80
CA THR A 71 -16.49 21.55 15.67
C THR A 71 -17.64 20.74 15.04
N ASP A 72 -17.73 19.48 15.46
CA ASP A 72 -18.85 18.53 15.24
C ASP A 72 -18.61 17.47 14.14
N GLY A 73 -18.16 16.28 14.58
CA GLY A 73 -18.25 15.02 13.84
C GLY A 73 -17.33 14.86 12.63
N VAL A 74 -16.29 14.03 12.76
CA VAL A 74 -15.47 13.61 11.61
C VAL A 74 -16.27 12.61 10.77
N THR A 75 -16.99 13.07 9.74
CA THR A 75 -17.52 12.21 8.69
C THR A 75 -16.44 11.97 7.64
N GLY A 76 -15.79 10.82 7.67
CA GLY A 76 -14.92 10.33 6.59
C GLY A 76 -15.67 9.37 5.68
N SER A 77 -15.48 9.48 4.36
CA SER A 77 -15.98 8.49 3.40
C SER A 77 -14.85 7.53 3.03
N ALA A 78 -15.07 6.23 3.26
CA ALA A 78 -14.18 5.17 2.80
C ALA A 78 -14.67 4.64 1.45
N VAL A 79 -13.82 4.66 0.44
CA VAL A 79 -14.09 4.04 -0.86
C VAL A 79 -13.25 2.79 -0.97
N LEU A 80 -13.91 1.65 -1.13
CA LEU A 80 -13.27 0.38 -1.46
C LEU A 80 -13.36 0.17 -2.98
N MET A 81 -12.22 0.19 -3.66
CA MET A 81 -12.14 -0.12 -5.09
C MET A 81 -11.56 -1.52 -5.27
N HIS A 82 -12.10 -2.30 -6.21
CA HIS A 82 -11.50 -3.57 -6.63
C HIS A 82 -10.63 -3.32 -7.86
N TYR A 83 -9.36 -3.70 -7.78
CA TYR A 83 -8.33 -3.54 -8.80
C TYR A 83 -7.84 -4.90 -9.32
#